data_AF-A0ABD5N9V7-F1
#
_entry.id   AF-A0ABD5N9V7-F1
#
_cell.length_a   1.000
_cell.length_b   1.000
_cell.length_c   1.000
_cell.angle_alpha   90.00
_cell.angle_beta   90.00
_cell.angle_gamma   90.00
#
_symmetry.space_group_name_H-M   'P 1'
#
loop_
_entity.id
_entity.type
_entity.pdbx_description
1 polymer ?
#
loop_
_entity_poly.entity_id
_entity_poly.type
_entity_poly.pdbx_seq_one_letter_code
_entity_poly.pdbx_strand_id
1 'polypeptide(L)' 'MMISDKQKAKIIQFRGLGYTQKEIADKVGLTLAQVNYNLQEINDQAKKEGDNNVYMKLLSNGFLPEMIDTIQKASKIGVN' A
#
# COMPACT_ATOMS: atom_id res chain seq x y z
N MET A 1 -7.01 5.84 14.75
CA MET A 1 -7.04 4.39 14.47
C MET A 1 -5.91 4.07 13.51
N MET A 2 -5.12 3.03 13.76
CA MET A 2 -3.96 2.66 12.95
C MET A 2 -4.42 1.83 11.74
N ILE A 3 -4.00 2.21 10.52
CA ILE A 3 -4.28 1.43 9.30
C ILE A 3 -3.12 0.47 9.00
N SER A 4 -3.43 -0.67 8.39
CA SER A 4 -2.43 -1.69 8.06
C SER A 4 -1.48 -1.25 6.93
N ASP A 5 -0.30 -1.86 6.86
CA ASP A 5 0.65 -1.61 5.77
C ASP A 5 0.08 -2.02 4.39
N LYS A 6 -0.74 -3.08 4.34
CA LYS A 6 -1.48 -3.45 3.12
C LYS A 6 -2.46 -2.35 2.69
N GLN A 7 -3.14 -1.68 3.63
CA GLN A 7 -4.01 -0.56 3.30
C GLN A 7 -3.21 0.66 2.82
N LYS A 8 -2.08 0.98 3.46
CA LYS A 8 -1.19 2.07 3.00
C LYS A 8 -0.67 1.82 1.59
N ALA A 9 -0.24 0.59 1.30
CA ALA A 9 0.20 0.20 -0.04
C ALA A 9 -0.91 0.34 -1.08
N LYS A 10 -2.14 -0.09 -0.76
CA LYS A 10 -3.30 0.08 -1.65
C LYS A 10 -3.68 1.55 -1.86
N ILE A 11 -3.57 2.40 -0.84
CA ILE A 11 -3.80 3.85 -0.97
C ILE A 11 -2.85 4.44 -2.01
N ILE A 12 -1.55 4.14 -1.93
CA ILE A 12 -0.54 4.65 -2.88
C ILE A 12 -0.69 4.03 -4.26
N GLN A 13 -0.96 2.73 -4.34
CA GLN A 13 -1.26 2.05 -5.60
C GLN A 13 -2.43 2.73 -6.33
N PHE A 14 -3.58 2.89 -5.67
CA PHE A 14 -4.74 3.52 -6.30
C PHE A 14 -4.53 5.01 -6.58
N ARG A 15 -3.77 5.72 -5.73
CA ARG A 15 -3.40 7.11 -6.01
C ARG A 15 -2.57 7.23 -7.29
N GLY A 16 -1.59 6.35 -7.48
CA GLY A 16 -0.77 6.29 -8.70
C GLY A 16 -1.56 5.91 -9.95
N LEU A 17 -2.64 5.14 -9.79
CA LEU A 17 -3.58 4.78 -10.85
C LEU A 17 -4.63 5.87 -11.16
N GLY A 18 -4.59 7.02 -10.46
CA GLY A 18 -5.47 8.16 -10.74
C GLY A 18 -6.82 8.14 -10.04
N TYR A 19 -7.08 7.23 -9.11
CA TYR A 19 -8.32 7.20 -8.34
C TYR A 19 -8.45 8.43 -7.43
N THR A 20 -9.70 8.88 -7.24
CA THR A 20 -10.04 9.91 -6.26
C THR A 20 -9.93 9.38 -4.82
N GLN A 21 -9.74 10.27 -3.85
CA GLN A 21 -9.63 9.89 -2.43
C GLN A 21 -10.89 9.18 -1.92
N LYS A 22 -12.06 9.52 -2.47
CA LYS A 22 -13.33 8.85 -2.17
C LYS A 22 -13.34 7.41 -2.67
N GLU A 23 -12.98 7.19 -3.94
CA GLU A 23 -12.91 5.84 -4.51
C GLU A 23 -11.85 4.98 -3.82
N ILE A 24 -10.74 5.58 -3.40
CA ILE A 24 -9.71 4.90 -2.60
C ILE A 24 -10.33 4.43 -1.29
N ALA A 25 -10.99 5.32 -0.55
CA ALA A 25 -11.63 5.03 0.73
C ALA A 25 -12.60 3.83 0.62
N ASP A 26 -13.46 3.86 -0.39
CA ASP A 26 -14.41 2.78 -0.68
C ASP A 26 -13.68 1.45 -0.99
N LYS A 27 -12.61 1.48 -1.78
CA LYS A 27 -11.85 0.27 -2.16
C LYS A 27 -11.01 -0.33 -1.03
N VAL A 28 -10.55 0.47 -0.07
CA VAL A 28 -9.68 -0.01 1.02
C VAL A 28 -10.41 -0.17 2.36
N GLY A 29 -11.73 0.07 2.37
CA GLY A 29 -12.57 -0.07 3.56
C GLY A 29 -12.22 0.95 4.65
N LEU A 30 -11.91 2.19 4.24
CA LEU A 30 -11.56 3.29 5.14
C LEU A 30 -12.53 4.45 4.94
N THR A 31 -12.54 5.38 5.90
CA THR A 31 -13.20 6.67 5.73
C THR A 31 -12.36 7.61 4.86
N LEU A 32 -13.01 8.58 4.21
CA LEU A 32 -12.32 9.63 3.45
C LEU A 32 -11.31 10.40 4.32
N ALA A 33 -11.64 10.69 5.57
CA ALA A 33 -10.75 11.37 6.51
C ALA A 33 -9.46 10.56 6.79
N GLN A 34 -9.58 9.25 6.96
CA GLN A 34 -8.41 8.38 7.14
C GLN A 34 -7.53 8.34 5.90
N VAL A 35 -8.12 8.30 4.70
CA VAL A 35 -7.35 8.36 3.45
C VAL A 35 -6.62 9.69 3.31
N ASN A 36 -7.31 10.81 3.55
CA ASN A 36 -6.72 12.15 3.47
C ASN A 36 -5.55 12.30 4.45
N TYR A 37 -5.74 11.88 5.70
CA TYR A 37 -4.69 11.93 6.72
C TYR A 37 -3.46 11.11 6.31
N ASN A 38 -3.66 9.85 5.86
CA ASN A 38 -2.54 9.02 5.47
C ASN A 38 -1.83 9.51 4.20
N LEU A 39 -2.57 10.05 3.22
CA LEU A 39 -1.96 10.67 2.05
C LEU A 39 -1.13 11.90 2.42
N GLN A 40 -1.61 12.72 3.36
CA GLN A 40 -0.86 13.86 3.87
C GLN A 40 0.45 13.41 4.53
N GLU A 41 0.38 12.47 5.47
CA GLU A 41 1.57 11.93 6.15
C GLU A 41 2.58 11.34 5.16
N ILE A 42 2.10 10.56 4.18
CA ILE A 42 2.95 9.96 3.15
C ILE A 42 3.59 11.04 2.28
N ASN A 43 2.86 12.06 1.87
CA ASN A 43 3.41 13.18 1.09
C ASN A 43 4.43 13.98 1.90
N ASP A 44 4.20 14.19 3.18
CA ASP A 44 5.13 14.90 4.06
C ASP A 44 6.40 14.09 4.31
N GLN A 45 6.31 12.76 4.35
CA GLN A 45 7.46 11.88 4.35
C GLN A 45 8.19 11.89 3.01
N ALA A 46 7.46 11.84 1.90
CA ALA A 46 8.00 11.85 0.55
C ALA A 46 8.79 13.13 0.25
N LYS A 47 8.33 14.29 0.74
CA LYS A 47 9.08 15.56 0.67
C LYS A 47 10.44 15.50 1.40
N LYS A 48 10.56 14.70 2.45
CA LYS A 48 11.78 14.59 3.27
C LYS A 48 12.74 13.53 2.76
N GLU A 49 12.20 12.39 2.34
CA GLU A 49 12.96 11.16 2.05
C GLU A 49 13.01 10.81 0.56
N GLY A 50 12.25 11.54 -0.28
CA GLY A 50 12.07 11.30 -1.71
C GLY A 50 10.90 10.36 -2.02
N ASP A 51 10.08 10.73 -3.00
CA ASP A 51 8.90 9.99 -3.46
C ASP A 51 9.18 8.51 -3.70
N ASN A 52 10.22 8.21 -4.49
CA ASN A 52 10.55 6.83 -4.86
C ASN A 52 10.87 5.97 -3.63
N ASN A 53 11.64 6.51 -2.67
CA ASN A 53 12.02 5.80 -1.46
C ASN A 53 10.79 5.45 -0.60
N VAL A 54 9.91 6.44 -0.39
CA VAL A 54 8.70 6.27 0.42
C VAL A 54 7.71 5.33 -0.25
N TYR A 55 7.42 5.51 -1.53
CA TYR A 55 6.44 4.69 -2.23
C TYR A 55 6.90 3.25 -2.39
N MET A 56 8.17 3.01 -2.76
CA MET A 56 8.70 1.65 -2.87
C MET A 56 8.70 0.93 -1.53
N LYS A 57 9.03 1.62 -0.43
CA LYS A 57 8.95 1.07 0.92
C LYS A 57 7.53 0.67 1.29
N LEU A 58 6.54 1.54 1.04
CA LEU A 58 5.13 1.25 1.33
C LEU A 58 4.59 0.09 0.51
N LEU A 59 4.87 0.05 -0.79
CA LEU A 59 4.46 -1.03 -1.68
C LEU A 59 5.10 -2.37 -1.27
N SER A 60 6.40 -2.35 -0.95
CA SER A 60 7.13 -3.55 -0.52
C SER A 60 6.56 -4.07 0.80
N ASN A 61 6.38 -3.22 1.80
CA ASN A 61 5.84 -3.63 3.10
C ASN A 61 4.42 -4.19 2.98
N GLY A 62 3.59 -3.64 2.08
CA GLY A 62 2.21 -4.08 1.93
C GLY A 62 2.01 -5.34 1.09
N PHE A 63 2.89 -5.63 0.13
CA PHE A 63 2.70 -6.73 -0.84
C PHE A 63 3.75 -7.84 -0.75
N LEU A 64 4.99 -7.55 -0.32
CA LEU A 64 6.05 -8.54 -0.23
C LEU A 64 5.66 -9.76 0.63
N PRO A 65 5.00 -9.62 1.80
CA PRO A 65 4.60 -10.78 2.60
C PRO A 65 3.70 -11.77 1.85
N GLU A 66 2.73 -11.25 1.09
CA GLU A 66 1.80 -12.05 0.29
C GLU A 66 2.50 -12.68 -0.92
N MET A 67 3.46 -11.98 -1.53
CA MET A 67 4.28 -12.54 -2.61
C MET A 67 5.16 -13.69 -2.12
N ILE A 68 5.79 -13.55 -0.95
CA ILE A 68 6.64 -14.61 -0.37
C ILE A 68 5.81 -15.86 -0.07
N ASP A 69 4.64 -15.70 0.54
CA ASP A 69 3.72 -16.82 0.81
C ASP A 69 3.29 -17.52 -0.50
N THR A 70 2.96 -16.74 -1.54
CA THR A 70 2.59 -17.28 -2.86
C THR A 70 3.72 -18.05 -3.51
N ILE A 71 4.95 -17.51 -3.49
CA ILE A 71 6.14 -18.18 -4.04
C ILE A 71 6.43 -19.47 -3.28
N GLN A 72 6.37 -19.45 -1.95
CA GLN A 72 6.60 -20.64 -1.13
C GLN A 72 5.57 -21.75 -1.42
N LYS A 73 4.30 -21.39 -1.60
CA LYS A 73 3.26 -22.33 -2.00
C LYS A 73 3.53 -22.92 -3.38
N ALA A 74 3.87 -22.09 -4.37
CA ALA A 74 4.21 -22.54 -5.71
C ALA A 74 5.41 -23.49 -5.73
N SER A 75 6.48 -23.17 -4.99
CA SER A 75 7.68 -24.01 -4.88
C SER A 75 7.42 -25.36 -4.23
N LYS A 76 6.46 -25.47 -3.31
CA LYS A 76 6.07 -26.74 -2.69
C LYS A 76 5.26 -27.66 -3.62
N ILE A 77 4.65 -27.11 -4.68
CA ILE A 77 3.83 -27.88 -5.63
C ILE A 77 4.70 -28.49 -6.75
N GLY A 78 5.85 -27.89 -7.07
CA GLY A 78 6.80 -28.38 -8.08
C GLY A 78 7.74 -29.51 -7.63
N VAL A 79 7.56 -30.04 -6.42
CA VAL A 79 8.32 -31.16 -5.85
C VAL A 79 7.35 -32.28 -5.48
N ASN A 80 6.74 -32.90 -6.49
CA ASN A 80 6.08 -34.21 -6.42
C ASN A 80 6.06 -34.83 -7.81
#